data_AF-A0A2S0RDW7-F1
#
_entry.id   AF-A0A2S0RDW7-F1
#
_cell.length_a   1.000
_cell.length_b   1.000
_cell.length_c   1.000
_cell.angle_alpha   90.00
_cell.angle_beta   90.00
_cell.angle_gamma   90.00
#
_symmetry.space_group_name_H-M   'P 1'
#
loop_
_entity.id
_entity.type
_entity.pdbx_description
1 polymer ?
#
loop_
_entity_poly.entity_id
_entity_poly.type
_entity_poly.pdbx_seq_one_letter_code
_entity_poly.pdbx_strand_id
1 'polypeptide(L)'
;MNKILGTMALCLLLISCKEEKPKGNLQLTGNIEGLKKGTLYISRIGDTSFVTVDTIKIDGDSHFESWLDIKSPEMYYIILDRGKTNSLDDRLPFFAEAGKMHIETKLEQFYAQAKITGSKNQQLLDEYRKVNARFTSQNLEITELLLRKQHAKVAVNSDSIARVQDYVMKRKYLYAAQFALNNKDHEIAPYIVLAEINRNATVALLDRIRKALTPKVADSYYGKKLTAYYNERKNAEQAK
;
A
#
# COMPACT_ATOMS: atom_id res chain seq x y z
N MET A 1 -7.59 -55.39 63.97
CA MET A 1 -8.10 -55.51 62.58
C MET A 1 -9.16 -54.45 62.37
N ASN A 2 -8.83 -53.35 61.70
CA ASN A 2 -9.79 -52.37 61.19
C ASN A 2 -9.31 -51.81 59.84
N LYS A 3 -10.26 -51.81 58.92
CA LYS A 3 -10.39 -51.26 57.55
C LYS A 3 -10.17 -49.73 57.55
N ILE A 4 -9.92 -48.93 56.51
CA ILE A 4 -9.86 -48.97 55.04
C ILE A 4 -9.49 -47.51 54.60
N LEU A 5 -9.15 -47.32 53.30
CA LEU A 5 -9.11 -46.04 52.54
C LEU A 5 -7.90 -45.12 52.83
N GLY A 6 -6.96 -44.86 51.91
CA GLY A 6 -7.06 -44.77 50.46
C GLY A 6 -7.47 -43.36 50.07
N THR A 7 -6.51 -42.44 49.93
CA THR A 7 -6.76 -41.12 49.32
C THR A 7 -5.56 -40.73 48.48
N MET A 8 -5.64 -41.12 47.20
CA MET A 8 -4.81 -40.66 46.11
C MET A 8 -5.13 -39.20 45.85
N ALA A 9 -4.23 -38.28 46.22
CA ALA A 9 -4.34 -36.87 45.90
C ALA A 9 -4.01 -36.66 44.42
N LEU A 10 -5.05 -36.70 43.58
CA LEU A 10 -4.98 -36.32 42.17
C LEU A 10 -4.90 -34.79 42.09
N CYS A 11 -3.67 -34.26 41.98
CA CYS A 11 -3.46 -32.87 41.58
C CYS A 11 -3.83 -32.72 40.10
N LEU A 12 -5.07 -32.32 39.83
CA LEU A 12 -5.49 -31.80 38.54
C LEU A 12 -4.81 -30.44 38.32
N LEU A 13 -3.72 -30.45 37.56
CA LEU A 13 -3.15 -29.23 36.97
C LEU A 13 -4.11 -28.73 35.91
N LEU A 14 -4.99 -27.80 36.28
CA LEU A 14 -5.75 -26.98 35.33
C LEU A 14 -4.77 -26.05 34.62
N ILE A 15 -4.20 -26.51 33.51
CA ILE A 15 -3.53 -25.65 32.54
C ILE A 15 -4.65 -24.87 31.85
N SER A 16 -5.04 -23.74 32.44
CA SER A 16 -5.83 -22.74 31.75
C SER A 16 -4.96 -22.16 30.64
N CYS A 17 -5.17 -22.63 29.41
CA CYS A 17 -4.78 -21.87 28.22
C CYS A 17 -5.52 -20.54 28.28
N LYS A 18 -4.86 -19.49 28.78
CA LYS A 18 -5.28 -18.13 28.49
C LYS A 18 -5.16 -17.99 26.97
N GLU A 19 -6.29 -17.87 26.29
CA GLU A 19 -6.31 -17.36 24.92
C GLU A 19 -5.46 -16.08 24.92
N GLU A 20 -4.31 -16.12 24.25
CA GLU A 20 -3.47 -14.94 24.13
C GLU A 20 -4.30 -13.89 23.41
N LYS A 21 -4.57 -12.77 24.10
CA LYS A 21 -5.26 -11.64 23.47
C LYS A 21 -4.49 -11.28 22.20
N PRO A 22 -5.19 -11.05 21.07
CA PRO A 22 -4.53 -10.68 19.84
C PRO A 22 -3.58 -9.50 20.07
N LYS A 23 -2.32 -9.67 19.65
CA LYS A 23 -1.25 -8.69 19.87
C LYS A 23 -1.09 -7.85 18.60
N GLY A 24 -1.26 -6.54 18.70
CA GLY A 24 -1.07 -5.62 17.59
C GLY A 24 -1.80 -4.30 17.81
N ASN A 25 -1.31 -3.23 17.19
CA ASN A 25 -1.96 -1.92 17.22
C ASN A 25 -2.84 -1.66 15.98
N LEU A 26 -2.80 -2.54 14.98
CA LEU A 26 -3.74 -2.61 13.88
C LEU A 26 -4.56 -3.90 13.97
N GLN A 27 -5.88 -3.76 14.06
CA GLN A 27 -6.86 -4.82 13.81
C GLN A 27 -7.31 -4.72 12.35
N LEU A 28 -6.85 -5.65 11.52
CA LEU A 28 -7.26 -5.77 10.12
C LEU A 28 -8.34 -6.83 9.99
N THR A 29 -9.52 -6.42 9.54
CA THR A 29 -10.63 -7.33 9.26
C THR A 29 -11.00 -7.28 7.79
N GLY A 30 -11.65 -8.30 7.28
CA GLY A 30 -12.17 -8.22 5.93
C GLY A 30 -12.96 -9.44 5.49
N ASN A 31 -13.50 -9.35 4.28
CA ASN A 31 -14.25 -10.40 3.63
C ASN A 31 -13.91 -10.44 2.13
N ILE A 32 -13.72 -11.64 1.60
CA ILE A 32 -13.48 -11.88 0.17
C ILE A 32 -14.65 -12.71 -0.39
N GLU A 33 -15.66 -12.03 -0.89
CA GLU A 33 -16.87 -12.66 -1.42
C GLU A 33 -16.51 -13.70 -2.50
N GLY A 34 -17.00 -14.93 -2.32
CA GLY A 34 -16.77 -16.05 -3.24
C GLY A 34 -15.50 -16.85 -2.97
N LEU A 35 -14.64 -16.46 -2.02
CA LEU A 35 -13.46 -17.24 -1.63
C LEU A 35 -13.85 -18.37 -0.65
N LYS A 36 -13.86 -19.61 -1.13
CA LYS A 36 -14.14 -20.78 -0.28
C LYS A 36 -12.90 -21.41 0.33
N LYS A 37 -11.78 -21.39 -0.40
CA LYS A 37 -10.49 -21.94 0.02
C LYS A 37 -9.37 -21.12 -0.57
N GLY A 38 -8.32 -20.85 0.21
CA GLY A 38 -7.14 -20.13 -0.24
C GLY A 38 -6.23 -19.74 0.92
N THR A 39 -5.08 -19.16 0.60
CA THR A 39 -4.18 -18.59 1.61
C THR A 39 -3.98 -17.11 1.32
N LEU A 40 -4.15 -16.26 2.34
CA LEU A 40 -3.84 -14.85 2.28
C LEU A 40 -2.50 -14.61 2.95
N TYR A 41 -1.63 -13.87 2.27
CA TYR A 41 -0.37 -13.41 2.83
C TYR A 41 -0.42 -11.90 2.98
N ILE A 42 -0.35 -11.42 4.22
CA ILE A 42 -0.17 -10.01 4.49
C ILE A 42 1.33 -9.73 4.41
N SER A 43 1.75 -8.91 3.46
CA SER A 43 3.16 -8.65 3.19
C SER A 43 3.43 -7.16 3.10
N ARG A 44 4.63 -6.75 3.50
CA ARG A 44 5.15 -5.41 3.28
C ARG A 44 6.33 -5.45 2.32
N ILE A 45 6.67 -4.32 1.71
CA ILE A 45 7.87 -4.21 0.89
C ILE A 45 9.08 -4.01 1.82
N GLY A 46 10.00 -4.98 1.80
CA GLY A 46 11.35 -4.84 2.38
C GLY A 46 12.27 -4.08 1.43
N ASP A 47 13.59 -4.24 1.61
CA ASP A 47 14.56 -3.52 0.77
C ASP A 47 14.64 -4.07 -0.65
N THR A 48 14.47 -5.40 -0.81
CA THR A 48 14.62 -6.08 -2.11
C THR A 48 13.44 -6.99 -2.47
N SER A 49 12.58 -7.33 -1.51
CA SER A 49 11.49 -8.30 -1.72
C SER A 49 10.30 -8.04 -0.79
N PHE A 50 9.18 -8.72 -1.08
CA PHE A 50 8.07 -8.78 -0.14
C PHE A 50 8.45 -9.62 1.07
N VAL A 51 8.14 -9.10 2.26
CA VAL A 51 8.30 -9.80 3.53
C VAL A 51 6.91 -10.08 4.06
N THR A 52 6.56 -11.36 4.15
CA THR A 52 5.31 -11.81 4.76
C THR A 52 5.34 -11.52 6.26
N VAL A 53 4.34 -10.77 6.71
CA VAL A 53 4.13 -10.38 8.10
C VAL A 53 3.14 -11.32 8.77
N ASP A 54 2.11 -11.75 8.05
CA ASP A 54 1.12 -12.70 8.54
C ASP A 54 0.58 -13.59 7.41
N THR A 55 0.05 -14.76 7.76
CA THR A 55 -0.53 -15.75 6.85
C THR A 55 -1.86 -16.25 7.40
N ILE A 56 -2.92 -16.12 6.61
CA ILE A 56 -4.27 -16.52 6.99
C ILE A 56 -4.75 -17.61 6.03
N LYS A 57 -5.15 -18.75 6.58
CA LYS A 57 -5.77 -19.82 5.81
C LYS A 57 -7.28 -19.64 5.81
N ILE A 58 -7.87 -19.64 4.62
CA ILE A 58 -9.31 -19.58 4.40
C ILE A 58 -9.82 -20.98 4.10
N ASP A 59 -10.76 -21.47 4.91
CA ASP A 59 -11.46 -22.74 4.70
C ASP A 59 -12.93 -22.60 5.10
N GLY A 60 -13.80 -22.50 4.08
CA GLY A 60 -15.25 -22.37 4.23
C GLY A 60 -15.73 -20.94 4.50
N ASP A 61 -15.11 -20.22 5.43
CA ASP A 61 -15.44 -18.82 5.75
C ASP A 61 -14.51 -17.83 5.04
N SER A 62 -15.08 -16.88 4.30
CA SER A 62 -14.35 -15.86 3.54
C SER A 62 -13.94 -14.65 4.38
N HIS A 63 -14.38 -14.58 5.63
CA HIS A 63 -13.95 -13.57 6.58
C HIS A 63 -12.53 -13.86 7.07
N PHE A 64 -11.78 -12.79 7.28
CA PHE A 64 -10.46 -12.86 7.87
C PHE A 64 -10.26 -11.76 8.90
N GLU A 65 -9.41 -12.06 9.88
CA GLU A 65 -8.95 -11.12 10.89
C GLU A 65 -7.45 -11.34 11.12
N SER A 66 -6.71 -10.25 11.27
CA SER A 66 -5.30 -10.24 11.58
C SER A 66 -4.95 -9.06 12.48
N TRP A 67 -3.96 -9.27 13.34
CA TRP A 67 -3.47 -8.26 14.25
C TRP A 67 -2.00 -8.00 13.96
N LEU A 68 -1.68 -6.75 13.60
CA LEU A 68 -0.35 -6.35 13.18
C LEU A 68 0.19 -5.28 14.12
N ASP A 69 1.50 -5.33 14.40
CA ASP A 69 2.20 -4.27 15.11
C ASP A 69 2.91 -3.35 14.11
N ILE A 70 2.36 -2.15 13.92
CA ILE A 70 2.81 -1.17 12.92
C ILE A 70 3.41 0.03 13.63
N LYS A 71 4.69 0.31 13.36
CA LYS A 71 5.40 1.44 13.97
C LYS A 71 5.01 2.79 13.38
N SER A 72 4.72 2.83 12.09
CA SER A 72 4.24 4.01 11.38
C SER A 72 3.41 3.60 10.18
N PRO A 73 2.44 4.42 9.75
CA PRO A 73 1.63 4.10 8.58
C PRO A 73 2.48 3.81 7.33
N GLU A 74 2.25 2.67 6.68
CA GLU A 74 3.03 2.22 5.52
C GLU A 74 2.23 1.33 4.54
N MET A 75 2.70 1.17 3.31
CA MET A 75 2.05 0.31 2.32
C MET A 75 2.26 -1.18 2.61
N TYR A 76 1.15 -1.88 2.78
CA TYR A 76 1.07 -3.33 2.86
C TYR A 76 0.31 -3.88 1.66
N TYR A 77 0.36 -5.20 1.53
CA TYR A 77 -0.24 -5.96 0.44
C TYR A 77 -0.91 -7.19 1.01
N ILE A 78 -2.17 -7.43 0.64
CA ILE A 78 -2.77 -8.76 0.77
C ILE A 78 -2.50 -9.50 -0.54
N ILE A 79 -1.78 -10.60 -0.46
CA ILE A 79 -1.50 -11.48 -1.59
C ILE A 79 -2.36 -12.73 -1.44
N LEU A 80 -3.24 -12.97 -2.41
CA LEU A 80 -4.11 -14.14 -2.44
C LEU A 80 -3.46 -15.26 -3.25
N ASP A 81 -3.16 -16.38 -2.60
CA ASP A 81 -2.74 -17.61 -3.28
C ASP A 81 -3.97 -18.49 -3.57
N ARG A 82 -4.24 -18.65 -4.87
CA ARG A 82 -5.34 -19.44 -5.43
C ARG A 82 -4.89 -20.80 -5.98
N GLY A 83 -3.62 -21.17 -5.80
CA GLY A 83 -3.02 -22.36 -6.42
C GLY A 83 -2.93 -22.29 -7.96
N LYS A 84 -3.00 -21.09 -8.54
CA LYS A 84 -2.81 -20.80 -9.98
C LYS A 84 -1.75 -19.70 -10.13
N THR A 85 -1.32 -19.44 -11.37
CA THR A 85 -0.24 -18.47 -11.70
C THR A 85 -0.43 -17.12 -11.01
N ASN A 86 0.65 -16.60 -10.41
CA ASN A 86 0.75 -15.26 -9.79
C ASN A 86 0.32 -14.16 -10.78
N SER A 87 -0.93 -13.70 -10.69
CA SER A 87 -1.42 -12.50 -11.38
C SER A 87 -1.16 -11.24 -10.56
N LEU A 88 -1.08 -10.08 -11.21
CA LEU A 88 -1.13 -8.80 -10.51
C LEU A 88 -2.46 -8.62 -9.76
N ASP A 89 -3.53 -9.24 -10.27
CA ASP A 89 -4.86 -9.23 -9.64
C ASP A 89 -4.91 -10.01 -8.31
N ASP A 90 -3.85 -10.71 -7.94
CA ASP A 90 -3.72 -11.40 -6.65
C ASP A 90 -3.22 -10.49 -5.53
N ARG A 91 -2.80 -9.25 -5.85
CA ARG A 91 -2.14 -8.36 -4.89
C ARG A 91 -2.98 -7.12 -4.65
N LEU A 92 -3.54 -7.00 -3.45
CA LEU A 92 -4.30 -5.84 -3.02
C LEU A 92 -3.43 -4.92 -2.13
N PRO A 93 -2.93 -3.79 -2.64
CA PRO A 93 -2.21 -2.81 -1.85
C PRO A 93 -3.16 -2.01 -0.95
N PHE A 94 -2.76 -1.80 0.30
CA PHE A 94 -3.47 -0.94 1.24
C PHE A 94 -2.47 -0.15 2.10
N PHE A 95 -2.85 1.06 2.49
CA PHE A 95 -2.06 1.87 3.41
C PHE A 95 -2.41 1.48 4.85
N ALA A 96 -1.58 0.65 5.46
CA ALA A 96 -1.81 0.14 6.80
C ALA A 96 -1.54 1.23 7.84
N GLU A 97 -2.44 1.39 8.79
CA GLU A 97 -2.40 2.42 9.82
C GLU A 97 -2.92 1.84 11.14
N ALA A 98 -2.33 2.22 12.28
CA ALA A 98 -2.79 1.73 13.57
C ALA A 98 -4.26 2.11 13.83
N GLY A 99 -5.02 1.21 14.43
CA GLY A 99 -6.46 1.33 14.62
C GLY A 99 -7.22 0.12 14.08
N LYS A 100 -8.43 0.36 13.58
CA LYS A 100 -9.29 -0.69 13.00
C LYS A 100 -9.45 -0.43 11.52
N MET A 101 -9.04 -1.39 10.70
CA MET A 101 -9.21 -1.34 9.26
C MET A 101 -10.10 -2.49 8.78
N HIS A 102 -10.88 -2.21 7.74
CA HIS A 102 -11.77 -3.19 7.14
C HIS A 102 -11.61 -3.22 5.62
N ILE A 103 -11.53 -4.43 5.06
CA ILE A 103 -11.35 -4.66 3.62
C ILE A 103 -12.47 -5.55 3.09
N GLU A 104 -13.24 -5.04 2.15
CA GLU A 104 -14.23 -5.83 1.41
C GLU A 104 -13.79 -5.96 -0.04
N THR A 105 -13.83 -7.17 -0.59
CA THR A 105 -13.58 -7.40 -2.02
C THR A 105 -14.26 -8.67 -2.51
N LYS A 106 -14.21 -8.93 -3.83
CA LYS A 106 -14.75 -10.13 -4.47
C LYS A 106 -13.65 -10.92 -5.14
N LEU A 107 -13.71 -12.24 -5.09
CA LEU A 107 -12.69 -13.11 -5.68
C LEU A 107 -12.45 -12.82 -7.17
N GLU A 108 -13.53 -12.61 -7.94
CA GLU A 108 -13.46 -12.36 -9.39
C GLU A 108 -12.72 -11.06 -9.75
N GLN A 109 -12.80 -10.06 -8.88
CA GLN A 109 -12.21 -8.73 -9.09
C GLN A 109 -11.48 -8.25 -7.82
N PHE A 110 -10.59 -9.11 -7.32
CA PHE A 110 -9.94 -8.98 -6.01
C PHE A 110 -9.26 -7.60 -5.80
N TYR A 111 -8.55 -7.12 -6.82
CA TYR A 111 -7.95 -5.79 -6.79
C TYR A 111 -8.97 -4.68 -7.10
N ALA A 112 -9.73 -4.82 -8.18
CA ALA A 112 -10.51 -3.72 -8.75
C ALA A 112 -11.77 -3.35 -7.95
N GLN A 113 -12.39 -4.30 -7.26
CA GLN A 113 -13.59 -4.07 -6.43
C GLN A 113 -13.28 -3.90 -4.94
N ALA A 114 -12.01 -3.85 -4.56
CA ALA A 114 -11.64 -3.70 -3.17
C ALA A 114 -12.07 -2.35 -2.61
N LYS A 115 -12.67 -2.39 -1.42
CA LYS A 115 -13.00 -1.23 -0.60
C LYS A 115 -12.25 -1.35 0.72
N ILE A 116 -11.42 -0.36 1.01
CA ILE A 116 -10.61 -0.33 2.22
C ILE A 116 -11.07 0.86 3.06
N THR A 117 -11.36 0.62 4.34
CA THR A 117 -11.82 1.65 5.28
C THR A 117 -11.02 1.59 6.58
N GLY A 118 -11.06 2.67 7.37
CA GLY A 118 -10.39 2.74 8.67
C GLY A 118 -8.97 3.33 8.67
N SER A 119 -8.45 3.79 7.53
CA SER A 119 -7.21 4.57 7.45
C SER A 119 -7.44 5.91 6.75
N LYS A 120 -6.95 7.00 7.37
CA LYS A 120 -6.99 8.33 6.76
C LYS A 120 -6.00 8.43 5.60
N ASN A 121 -4.83 7.81 5.74
CA ASN A 121 -3.83 7.72 4.67
C ASN A 121 -4.39 6.98 3.45
N GLN A 122 -5.15 5.89 3.65
CA GLN A 122 -5.83 5.18 2.57
C GLN A 122 -6.87 6.04 1.86
N GLN A 123 -7.71 6.77 2.60
CA GLN A 123 -8.70 7.68 2.00
C GLN A 123 -8.02 8.73 1.10
N LEU A 124 -6.95 9.36 1.61
CA LEU A 124 -6.17 10.34 0.84
C LEU A 124 -5.50 9.73 -0.38
N LEU A 125 -5.01 8.48 -0.30
CA LEU A 125 -4.47 7.74 -1.44
C LEU A 125 -5.54 7.49 -2.51
N ASP A 126 -6.76 7.13 -2.12
CA ASP A 126 -7.85 6.87 -3.05
C ASP A 126 -8.34 8.15 -3.74
N GLU A 127 -8.42 9.27 -3.00
CA GLU A 127 -8.68 10.59 -3.57
C GLU A 127 -7.60 10.99 -4.59
N TYR A 128 -6.33 10.80 -4.23
CA TYR A 128 -5.20 11.06 -5.13
C TYR A 128 -5.30 10.21 -6.41
N ARG A 129 -5.53 8.89 -6.27
CA ARG A 129 -5.68 7.95 -7.39
C ARG A 129 -6.81 8.35 -8.32
N LYS A 130 -7.94 8.82 -7.79
CA LYS A 130 -9.08 9.28 -8.60
C LYS A 130 -8.73 10.47 -9.49
N VAL A 131 -7.94 11.41 -8.98
CA VAL A 131 -7.43 12.53 -9.80
C VAL A 131 -6.35 12.06 -10.76
N ASN A 132 -5.44 11.21 -10.30
CA ASN A 132 -4.34 10.67 -11.11
C ASN A 132 -4.84 9.87 -12.32
N ALA A 133 -5.96 9.16 -12.18
CA ALA A 133 -6.61 8.42 -13.25
C ALA A 133 -6.96 9.31 -14.46
N ARG A 134 -7.29 10.59 -14.24
CA ARG A 134 -7.57 11.53 -15.34
C ARG A 134 -6.35 11.80 -16.22
N PHE A 135 -5.15 11.90 -15.62
CA PHE A 135 -3.91 12.05 -16.37
C PHE A 135 -3.59 10.77 -17.15
N THR A 136 -3.85 9.60 -16.56
CA THR A 136 -3.71 8.32 -17.25
C THR A 136 -4.66 8.23 -18.45
N SER A 137 -5.94 8.58 -18.29
CA SER A 137 -6.92 8.61 -19.37
C SER A 137 -6.50 9.54 -20.51
N GLN A 138 -6.03 10.76 -20.20
CA GLN A 138 -5.52 11.69 -21.21
C GLN A 138 -4.35 11.11 -22.01
N ASN A 139 -3.42 10.43 -21.33
CA ASN A 139 -2.29 9.81 -22.03
C ASN A 139 -2.72 8.61 -22.89
N LEU A 140 -3.72 7.84 -22.45
CA LEU A 140 -4.31 6.77 -23.23
C LEU A 140 -5.01 7.30 -24.49
N GLU A 141 -5.78 8.37 -24.38
CA GLU A 141 -6.44 9.04 -25.53
C GLU A 141 -5.42 9.52 -26.57
N ILE A 142 -4.29 10.11 -26.12
CA ILE A 142 -3.20 10.52 -27.01
C ILE A 142 -2.57 9.30 -27.69
N THR A 143 -2.36 8.22 -26.95
CA THR A 143 -1.78 6.97 -27.47
C THR A 143 -2.71 6.29 -28.48
N GLU A 144 -4.02 6.26 -28.19
CA GLU A 144 -5.03 5.73 -29.10
C GLU A 144 -5.07 6.53 -30.41
N LEU A 145 -5.02 7.86 -30.33
CA LEU A 145 -4.96 8.74 -31.50
C LEU A 145 -3.72 8.45 -32.35
N LEU A 146 -2.55 8.26 -31.72
CA LEU A 146 -1.31 7.90 -32.40
C LEU A 146 -1.46 6.59 -33.18
N LEU A 147 -1.97 5.55 -32.52
CA LEU A 147 -2.14 4.23 -33.11
C LEU A 147 -3.10 4.27 -34.30
N ARG A 148 -4.21 5.04 -34.20
CA ARG A 148 -5.15 5.23 -35.31
C ARG A 148 -4.51 5.93 -36.51
N LYS A 149 -3.74 7.01 -36.28
CA LYS A 149 -3.05 7.75 -37.34
C LYS A 149 -1.98 6.88 -38.02
N GLN A 150 -1.24 6.11 -37.25
CA GLN A 150 -0.24 5.16 -37.75
C GLN A 150 -0.90 4.08 -38.62
N HIS A 151 -2.00 3.48 -38.15
CA HIS A 151 -2.77 2.50 -38.92
C HIS A 151 -3.31 3.09 -40.23
N ALA A 152 -3.80 4.33 -40.21
CA ALA A 152 -4.29 5.04 -41.39
C ALA A 152 -3.16 5.59 -42.30
N LYS A 153 -1.88 5.37 -41.97
CA LYS A 153 -0.70 5.90 -42.68
C LYS A 153 -0.74 7.43 -42.85
N VAL A 154 -1.38 8.13 -41.92
CA VAL A 154 -1.44 9.60 -41.91
C VAL A 154 -0.19 10.13 -41.24
N ALA A 155 0.47 11.11 -41.86
CA ALA A 155 1.63 11.77 -41.26
C ALA A 155 1.25 12.40 -39.90
N VAL A 156 2.10 12.15 -38.90
CA VAL A 156 1.92 12.63 -37.53
C VAL A 156 3.13 13.49 -37.17
N ASN A 157 2.88 14.68 -36.62
CA ASN A 157 3.94 15.50 -36.05
C ASN A 157 4.32 14.94 -34.66
N SER A 158 5.34 14.09 -34.63
CA SER A 158 5.86 13.46 -33.41
C SER A 158 6.22 14.48 -32.33
N ASP A 159 6.81 15.61 -32.72
CA ASP A 159 7.26 16.65 -31.78
C ASP A 159 6.08 17.37 -31.12
N SER A 160 4.97 17.52 -31.84
CA SER A 160 3.74 18.06 -31.27
C SER A 160 3.16 17.12 -30.22
N ILE A 161 3.18 15.81 -30.46
CA ILE A 161 2.61 14.84 -29.51
C ILE A 161 3.50 14.64 -28.30
N ALA A 162 4.82 14.55 -28.47
CA ALA A 162 5.76 14.50 -27.37
C ALA A 162 5.55 15.70 -26.42
N ARG A 163 5.36 16.91 -26.96
CA ARG A 163 5.05 18.10 -26.16
C ARG A 163 3.75 17.99 -25.37
N VAL A 164 2.70 17.40 -25.96
CA VAL A 164 1.42 17.22 -25.26
C VAL A 164 1.53 16.17 -24.16
N GLN A 165 2.21 15.04 -24.42
CA GLN A 165 2.47 14.02 -23.40
C GLN A 165 3.32 14.56 -22.26
N ASP A 166 4.38 15.31 -22.57
CA ASP A 166 5.21 16.00 -21.57
C ASP A 166 4.40 17.00 -20.73
N TYR A 167 3.47 17.72 -21.35
CA TYR A 167 2.60 18.64 -20.63
C TYR A 167 1.68 17.92 -19.64
N VAL A 168 1.04 16.81 -20.05
CA VAL A 168 0.22 15.97 -19.16
C VAL A 168 1.07 15.41 -18.01
N MET A 169 2.27 14.93 -18.32
CA MET A 169 3.20 14.39 -17.32
C MET A 169 3.63 15.45 -16.29
N LYS A 170 4.01 16.65 -16.75
CA LYS A 170 4.39 17.77 -15.86
C LYS A 170 3.24 18.16 -14.94
N ARG A 171 2.01 18.21 -15.45
CA ARG A 171 0.82 18.49 -14.62
C ARG A 171 0.58 17.42 -13.57
N LYS A 172 0.74 16.14 -13.92
CA LYS A 172 0.68 15.04 -12.97
C LYS A 172 1.71 15.22 -11.85
N TYR A 173 2.95 15.57 -12.18
CA TYR A 173 4.01 15.76 -11.19
C TYR A 173 3.79 16.98 -10.28
N LEU A 174 3.32 18.09 -10.86
CA LEU A 174 2.93 19.27 -10.08
C LEU A 174 1.80 18.94 -9.11
N TYR A 175 0.81 18.16 -9.54
CA TYR A 175 -0.27 17.72 -8.68
C TYR A 175 0.23 16.83 -7.53
N ALA A 176 1.13 15.88 -7.79
CA ALA A 176 1.75 15.06 -6.75
C ALA A 176 2.52 15.90 -5.72
N ALA A 177 3.30 16.90 -6.18
CA ALA A 177 4.02 17.80 -5.29
C ALA A 177 3.07 18.65 -4.44
N GLN A 178 2.01 19.20 -5.04
CA GLN A 178 1.01 20.00 -4.33
C GLN A 178 0.24 19.14 -3.32
N PHE A 179 -0.12 17.92 -3.69
CA PHE A 179 -0.76 16.96 -2.79
C PHE A 179 0.09 16.70 -1.55
N ALA A 180 1.40 16.47 -1.73
CA ALA A 180 2.32 16.25 -0.62
C ALA A 180 2.44 17.48 0.29
N LEU A 181 2.48 18.69 -0.26
CA LEU A 181 2.52 19.94 0.51
C LEU A 181 1.23 20.18 1.29
N ASN A 182 0.07 19.85 0.71
CA ASN A 182 -1.24 20.02 1.34
C ASN A 182 -1.50 19.00 2.45
N ASN A 183 -0.94 17.79 2.34
CA ASN A 183 -1.11 16.70 3.30
C ASN A 183 0.17 16.42 4.10
N LYS A 184 0.96 17.47 4.38
CA LYS A 184 2.29 17.41 5.01
C LYS A 184 2.32 16.78 6.41
N ASP A 185 1.15 16.63 7.03
CA ASP A 185 0.88 16.02 8.32
C ASP A 185 0.45 14.55 8.25
N HIS A 186 0.39 13.97 7.04
CA HIS A 186 0.06 12.57 6.79
C HIS A 186 1.21 11.83 6.09
N GLU A 187 1.47 10.58 6.47
CA GLU A 187 2.56 9.75 5.95
C GLU A 187 2.39 9.38 4.45
N ILE A 188 1.17 9.52 3.92
CA ILE A 188 0.89 9.40 2.48
C ILE A 188 1.63 10.47 1.65
N ALA A 189 1.90 11.66 2.21
CA ALA A 189 2.57 12.73 1.48
C ALA A 189 3.99 12.35 1.01
N PRO A 190 4.93 11.94 1.89
CA PRO A 190 6.24 11.49 1.44
C PRO A 190 6.18 10.22 0.60
N TYR A 191 5.19 9.33 0.81
CA TYR A 191 4.99 8.16 -0.04
C TYR A 191 4.70 8.55 -1.50
N ILE A 192 3.75 9.45 -1.75
CA ILE A 192 3.39 9.89 -3.11
C ILE A 192 4.59 10.53 -3.81
N VAL A 193 5.40 11.32 -3.08
CA VAL A 193 6.62 11.91 -3.66
C VAL A 193 7.59 10.83 -4.13
N LEU A 194 7.85 9.84 -3.28
CA LEU A 194 8.74 8.73 -3.56
C LEU A 194 8.22 7.83 -4.68
N ALA A 195 6.91 7.62 -4.78
CA ALA A 195 6.31 6.71 -5.74
C ALA A 195 6.09 7.34 -7.12
N GLU A 196 5.77 8.63 -7.20
CA GLU A 196 5.27 9.26 -8.44
C GLU A 196 6.29 10.22 -9.10
N ILE A 197 7.09 10.95 -8.32
CA ILE A 197 7.93 12.04 -8.84
C ILE A 197 9.41 11.94 -8.51
N ASN A 198 9.85 10.91 -7.77
CA ASN A 198 11.22 10.78 -7.27
C ASN A 198 12.29 11.13 -8.33
N ARG A 199 12.26 10.51 -9.50
CA ARG A 199 13.27 10.68 -10.57
C ARG A 199 13.19 12.03 -11.29
N ASN A 200 12.02 12.67 -11.31
CA ASN A 200 11.74 13.86 -12.10
C ASN A 200 11.67 15.15 -11.27
N ALA A 201 11.70 15.03 -9.94
CA ALA A 201 11.75 16.16 -9.04
C ALA A 201 13.17 16.74 -8.94
N THR A 202 13.24 18.08 -8.92
CA THR A 202 14.48 18.79 -8.63
C THR A 202 14.85 18.66 -7.16
N VAL A 203 16.15 18.72 -6.83
CA VAL A 203 16.61 18.69 -5.44
C VAL A 203 15.98 19.82 -4.61
N ALA A 204 15.79 21.01 -5.19
CA ALA A 204 15.10 22.12 -4.54
C ALA A 204 13.64 21.81 -4.17
N LEU A 205 12.89 21.15 -5.08
CA LEU A 205 11.52 20.74 -4.80
C LEU A 205 11.45 19.68 -3.70
N LEU A 206 12.35 18.68 -3.76
CA LEU A 206 12.46 17.64 -2.73
C LEU A 206 12.76 18.25 -1.36
N ASP A 207 13.68 19.22 -1.28
CA ASP A 207 13.99 19.90 -0.02
C ASP A 207 12.79 20.67 0.54
N ARG A 208 12.06 21.39 -0.32
CA ARG A 208 10.86 22.13 0.07
C ARG A 208 9.81 21.21 0.66
N ILE A 209 9.53 20.08 0.00
CA ILE A 209 8.52 19.13 0.48
C ILE A 209 8.97 18.51 1.80
N ARG A 210 10.21 18.00 1.87
CA ARG A 210 10.76 17.40 3.09
C ARG A 210 10.71 18.34 4.29
N LYS A 211 11.08 19.62 4.11
CA LYS A 211 11.03 20.64 5.17
C LYS A 211 9.62 21.04 5.58
N ALA A 212 8.62 20.86 4.71
CA ALA A 212 7.23 21.15 5.02
C ALA A 212 6.57 20.07 5.89
N LEU A 213 7.11 18.84 5.89
CA LEU A 213 6.57 17.73 6.67
C LEU A 213 6.56 18.07 8.17
N THR A 214 5.53 17.62 8.88
CA THR A 214 5.51 17.71 10.34
C THR A 214 6.60 16.81 10.94
N PRO A 215 7.10 17.09 12.17
CA PRO A 215 8.12 16.24 12.80
C PRO A 215 7.72 14.76 12.86
N LYS A 216 6.45 14.48 13.21
CA LYS A 216 5.89 13.12 13.22
C LYS A 216 6.04 12.42 11.86
N VAL A 217 5.67 13.10 10.77
CA VAL A 217 5.74 12.52 9.42
C VAL A 217 7.18 12.42 8.94
N ALA A 218 8.03 13.40 9.27
CA ALA A 218 9.45 13.36 8.93
C ALA A 218 10.17 12.16 9.57
N ASP A 219 9.78 11.79 10.80
CA ASP A 219 10.35 10.65 11.54
C ASP A 219 9.71 9.30 11.20
N SER A 220 8.62 9.30 10.41
CA SER A 220 7.96 8.10 9.90
C SER A 220 8.82 7.35 8.87
N TYR A 221 8.43 6.12 8.51
CA TYR A 221 9.12 5.31 7.52
C TYR A 221 9.36 6.05 6.19
N TYR A 222 8.31 6.63 5.60
CA TYR A 222 8.42 7.34 4.33
C TYR A 222 9.10 8.71 4.46
N GLY A 223 8.95 9.41 5.59
CA GLY A 223 9.66 10.67 5.84
C GLY A 223 11.18 10.49 5.87
N LYS A 224 11.64 9.43 6.55
CA LYS A 224 13.06 9.04 6.56
C LYS A 224 13.56 8.65 5.18
N LYS A 225 12.78 7.85 4.42
CA LYS A 225 13.12 7.50 3.03
C LYS A 225 13.22 8.72 2.12
N LEU A 226 12.31 9.70 2.24
CA LEU A 226 12.38 10.93 1.47
C LEU A 226 13.64 11.74 1.81
N THR A 227 14.00 11.81 3.09
CA THR A 227 15.21 12.50 3.54
C THR A 227 16.48 11.84 3.02
N ALA A 228 16.56 10.51 3.10
CA ALA A 228 17.69 9.75 2.56
C ALA A 228 17.82 9.97 1.04
N TYR A 229 16.70 9.87 0.31
CA TYR A 229 16.67 10.09 -1.13
C TYR A 229 17.09 11.51 -1.53
N TYR A 230 16.66 12.53 -0.78
CA TYR A 230 17.10 13.91 -0.97
C TYR A 230 18.62 14.05 -0.82
N ASN A 231 19.20 13.48 0.23
CA ASN A 231 20.64 13.55 0.49
C ASN A 231 21.45 12.88 -0.63
N GLU A 232 21.00 11.71 -1.10
CA GLU A 232 21.60 11.01 -2.25
C GLU A 232 21.61 11.90 -3.50
N ARG A 233 20.46 12.47 -3.85
CA ARG A 233 20.30 13.36 -5.01
C ARG A 233 21.15 14.62 -4.91
N LYS A 234 21.20 15.23 -3.73
CA LYS A 234 22.01 16.43 -3.46
C LYS A 234 23.50 16.16 -3.63
N ASN A 235 23.99 15.06 -3.08
CA ASN A 235 25.40 14.69 -3.21
C ASN A 235 25.77 14.38 -4.67
N ALA A 236 24.88 13.71 -5.41
CA ALA A 236 25.08 13.42 -6.83
C ALA A 236 25.09 14.68 -7.71
N GLU A 237 24.37 15.74 -7.35
CA GLU A 237 24.44 17.04 -8.04
C GLU A 237 25.72 17.82 -7.70
N GLN A 238 26.23 17.70 -6.48
CA GLN A 238 27.48 18.37 -6.05
C GLN A 238 28.75 17.70 -6.57
N ALA A 239 28.68 16.41 -6.91
CA ALA A 239 29.78 15.64 -7.49
C ALA A 239 29.91 15.78 -9.02
N LYS A 240 29.02 16.55 -9.65
CA LYS A 240 29.05 16.89 -11.09
C LYS A 240 29.64 18.27 -11.30
#